data_AF-A0A7C5P9V8-F1
#
_entry.id   AF-A0A7C5P9V8-F1
#
_cell.length_a   1.000
_cell.length_b   1.000
_cell.length_c   1.000
_cell.angle_alpha   90.00
_cell.angle_beta   90.00
_cell.angle_gamma   90.00
#
_symmetry.space_group_name_H-M   'P 1'
#
loop_
_entity.id
_entity.type
_entity.pdbx_description
1 polymer ?
#
loop_
_entity_poly.entity_id
_entity_poly.type
_entity_poly.pdbx_seq_one_letter_code
_entity_poly.pdbx_strand_id
1 'polypeptide(L)'
;MKVWIVAAAGPEPNEHLKRTIENPVSYEEILMNITNPQDAEKIKQNLGEGPYYLWGAVPGKNNENNWKNMEIGDICIFYVKGQIFKYWGKVQYKLRDKKLAKFLWGEDKEGRTWELIYFIRLSKRNKNTPKRIQHRTLL
;
A
#
# COMPACT_ATOMS: atom_id res chain seq x y z
N MET A 1 -16.81 5.19 6.45
CA MET A 1 -16.11 4.23 5.56
C MET A 1 -16.15 4.75 4.14
N LYS A 2 -14.99 5.12 3.59
CA LYS A 2 -14.77 5.64 2.23
C LYS A 2 -14.02 4.60 1.40
N VAL A 3 -14.05 4.75 0.07
CA VAL A 3 -13.30 3.91 -0.87
C VAL A 3 -12.29 4.78 -1.61
N TRP A 4 -11.04 4.34 -1.63
CA TRP A 4 -9.91 5.01 -2.25
C TRP A 4 -9.39 4.18 -3.42
N ILE A 5 -9.34 4.76 -4.61
CA ILE A 5 -8.68 4.15 -5.77
C ILE A 5 -7.21 4.56 -5.75
N VAL A 6 -6.33 3.58 -5.64
CA VAL A 6 -4.88 3.76 -5.55
C VAL A 6 -4.27 3.34 -6.87
N ALA A 7 -3.68 4.28 -7.60
CA ALA A 7 -3.10 4.00 -8.90
C ALA A 7 -1.74 3.28 -8.75
N ALA A 8 -1.68 2.04 -9.21
CA ALA A 8 -0.46 1.22 -9.30
C ALA A 8 -0.24 0.79 -10.75
N ALA A 9 -0.29 1.75 -11.69
CA ALA A 9 -0.43 1.49 -13.13
C ALA A 9 0.79 1.90 -14.00
N GLY A 10 1.87 2.38 -13.39
CA GLY A 10 3.15 2.70 -14.05
C GLY A 10 4.29 1.76 -13.62
N PRO A 11 5.48 1.84 -14.26
CA PRO A 11 6.62 0.98 -13.91
C PRO A 11 7.01 1.07 -12.43
N GLU A 12 7.21 2.28 -11.91
CA GLU A 12 7.57 2.55 -10.51
C GLU A 12 6.45 2.10 -9.53
N PRO A 13 5.18 2.50 -9.70
CA PRO A 13 4.11 1.96 -8.86
C PRO A 13 3.95 0.42 -8.92
N ASN A 14 4.28 -0.23 -10.04
CA ASN A 14 4.26 -1.70 -10.12
C ASN A 14 5.39 -2.33 -9.27
N GLU A 15 6.56 -1.71 -9.23
CA GLU A 15 7.66 -2.14 -8.36
C GLU A 15 7.29 -1.97 -6.89
N HIS A 16 6.62 -0.87 -6.53
CA HIS A 16 6.14 -0.65 -5.17
C HIS A 16 5.12 -1.70 -4.75
N LEU A 17 4.22 -2.07 -5.67
CA LEU A 17 3.23 -3.11 -5.46
C LEU A 17 3.91 -4.45 -5.17
N LYS A 18 4.92 -4.82 -5.95
CA LYS A 18 5.73 -6.02 -5.67
C LYS A 18 6.41 -5.93 -4.30
N ARG A 19 6.97 -4.77 -3.96
CA ARG A 19 7.80 -4.58 -2.77
C ARG A 19 7.05 -4.63 -1.44
N THR A 20 5.83 -4.10 -1.38
CA THR A 20 5.11 -3.92 -0.10
C THR A 20 3.67 -4.42 -0.08
N ILE A 21 3.10 -4.82 -1.23
CA ILE A 21 1.75 -5.39 -1.31
C ILE A 21 1.82 -6.89 -1.63
N GLU A 22 2.67 -7.32 -2.55
CA GLU A 22 2.86 -8.75 -2.83
C GLU A 22 3.80 -9.43 -1.83
N ASN A 23 4.82 -8.69 -1.36
CA ASN A 23 5.76 -9.14 -0.34
C ASN A 23 5.60 -8.24 0.90
N PRO A 24 5.03 -8.75 2.01
CA PRO A 24 4.86 -7.94 3.21
C PRO A 24 6.22 -7.68 3.88
N VAL A 25 6.33 -6.52 4.53
CA VAL A 25 7.54 -6.01 5.17
C VAL A 25 7.62 -6.49 6.61
N SER A 26 8.80 -6.91 7.07
CA SER A 26 8.99 -7.38 8.45
C SER A 26 9.02 -6.23 9.46
N TYR A 27 8.84 -6.55 10.75
CA TYR A 27 8.98 -5.56 11.81
C TYR A 27 10.41 -5.01 11.90
N GLU A 28 11.41 -5.86 11.74
CA GLU A 28 12.83 -5.52 11.80
C GLU A 28 13.20 -4.54 10.68
N GLU A 29 12.71 -4.78 9.46
CA GLU A 29 12.89 -3.86 8.34
C GLU A 29 12.35 -2.46 8.65
N ILE A 30 11.17 -2.37 9.28
CA ILE A 30 10.59 -1.09 9.70
C ILE A 30 11.44 -0.48 10.82
N LEU A 31 11.76 -1.23 11.87
CA LEU A 31 12.49 -0.75 13.04
C LEU A 31 13.87 -0.17 12.67
N MET A 32 14.59 -0.80 11.75
CA MET A 32 15.91 -0.33 11.30
C MET A 32 15.83 0.94 10.44
N ASN A 33 14.74 1.12 9.69
CA ASN A 33 14.64 2.15 8.65
C ASN A 33 13.65 3.27 8.96
N ILE A 34 12.91 3.18 10.07
CA ILE A 34 12.05 4.27 10.54
C ILE A 34 12.89 5.42 11.11
N THR A 35 12.34 6.64 11.06
CA THR A 35 12.97 7.83 11.64
C THR A 35 12.93 7.77 13.16
N ASN A 36 11.79 7.37 13.71
CA ASN A 36 11.55 7.29 15.14
C ASN A 36 11.23 5.85 15.58
N PRO A 37 12.11 5.17 16.34
CA PRO A 37 11.87 3.81 16.84
C PRO A 37 10.60 3.69 17.70
N GLN A 38 10.17 4.75 18.40
CA GLN A 38 8.92 4.71 19.17
C GLN A 38 7.69 4.58 18.26
N ASP A 39 7.74 5.03 17.01
CA ASP A 39 6.64 4.84 16.07
C ASP A 39 6.57 3.40 15.58
N ALA A 40 7.68 2.67 15.50
CA ALA A 40 7.69 1.24 15.21
C ALA A 40 7.02 0.45 16.36
N GLU A 41 7.34 0.79 17.61
CA GLU A 41 6.68 0.16 18.77
C GLU A 41 5.16 0.44 18.79
N LYS A 42 4.72 1.67 18.45
CA LYS A 42 3.29 1.96 18.29
C LYS A 42 2.65 1.13 17.17
N ILE A 43 3.32 0.98 16.03
CA ILE A 43 2.84 0.13 14.94
C ILE A 43 2.65 -1.30 15.44
N LYS A 44 3.67 -1.86 16.11
CA LYS A 44 3.62 -3.22 16.68
C LYS A 44 2.50 -3.38 17.71
N GLN A 45 2.31 -2.40 18.59
CA GLN A 45 1.22 -2.40 19.58
C GLN A 45 -0.17 -2.37 18.94
N ASN A 46 -0.34 -1.61 17.85
CA ASN A 46 -1.64 -1.45 17.19
C ASN A 46 -1.96 -2.60 16.21
N LEU A 47 -0.95 -3.17 15.56
CA LEU A 47 -1.11 -4.09 14.43
C LEU A 47 -0.59 -5.52 14.70
N GLY A 48 0.08 -5.76 15.83
CA GLY A 48 0.81 -7.01 16.10
C GLY A 48 2.20 -7.00 15.46
N GLU A 49 2.91 -8.13 15.47
CA GLU A 49 4.31 -8.22 14.99
C GLU A 49 4.49 -8.20 13.46
N GLY A 50 3.39 -8.15 12.70
CA GLY A 50 3.41 -8.20 11.24
C GLY A 50 3.32 -9.63 10.68
N PRO A 51 3.75 -9.86 9.42
CA PRO A 51 4.37 -8.88 8.53
C PRO A 51 3.34 -7.89 7.97
N TYR A 52 3.79 -6.73 7.49
CA TYR A 52 2.94 -5.58 7.17
C TYR A 52 2.82 -5.35 5.67
N TYR A 53 1.62 -5.01 5.20
CA TYR A 53 1.44 -4.48 3.85
C TYR A 53 1.36 -2.96 3.91
N LEU A 54 2.12 -2.28 3.06
CA LEU A 54 2.22 -0.83 3.08
C LEU A 54 2.00 -0.23 1.69
N TRP A 55 1.52 1.00 1.68
CA TRP A 55 1.56 1.86 0.52
C TRP A 55 1.91 3.28 0.93
N GLY A 56 2.34 4.08 -0.04
CA GLY A 56 2.70 5.48 0.18
C GLY A 56 2.27 6.39 -0.96
N ALA A 57 2.26 7.69 -0.69
CA ALA A 57 2.06 8.72 -1.69
C ALA A 57 3.09 9.85 -1.51
N VAL A 58 3.55 10.42 -2.62
CA VAL A 58 4.42 11.61 -2.59
C VAL A 58 3.61 12.80 -2.08
N PRO A 59 4.13 13.60 -1.12
CA PRO A 59 3.47 14.82 -0.65
C PRO A 59 3.13 15.77 -1.79
N GLY A 60 1.94 16.34 -1.70
CA GLY A 60 1.39 17.29 -2.65
C GLY A 60 -0.04 17.61 -2.24
N LYS A 61 -0.60 18.73 -2.71
CA LYS A 61 -1.91 19.25 -2.25
C LYS A 61 -2.99 18.16 -2.21
N ASN A 62 -3.13 17.38 -3.28
CA ASN A 62 -4.14 16.33 -3.37
C ASN A 62 -3.83 15.12 -2.50
N ASN A 63 -2.59 14.63 -2.52
CA ASN A 63 -2.19 13.45 -1.75
C ASN A 63 -2.23 13.71 -0.25
N GLU A 64 -1.80 14.90 0.20
CA GLU A 64 -1.92 15.30 1.60
C GLU A 64 -3.38 15.39 2.03
N ASN A 65 -4.24 16.03 1.22
CA ASN A 65 -5.66 16.13 1.54
C ASN A 65 -6.32 14.73 1.62
N ASN A 66 -6.03 13.86 0.65
CA ASN A 66 -6.56 12.49 0.65
C ASN A 66 -6.05 11.69 1.85
N TRP A 67 -4.75 11.73 2.13
CA TRP A 67 -4.14 11.00 3.26
C TRP A 67 -4.65 11.51 4.62
N LYS A 68 -4.87 12.82 4.77
CA LYS A 68 -5.49 13.40 5.98
C LYS A 68 -6.92 12.90 6.18
N ASN A 69 -7.71 12.86 5.11
CA ASN A 69 -9.11 12.43 5.13
C ASN A 69 -9.31 10.90 5.17
N MET A 70 -8.25 10.12 4.95
CA MET A 70 -8.28 8.66 5.03
C MET A 70 -8.38 8.20 6.49
N GLU A 71 -9.30 7.30 6.79
CA GLU A 71 -9.57 6.80 8.14
C GLU A 71 -9.24 5.31 8.26
N ILE A 72 -8.94 4.85 9.47
CA ILE A 72 -8.80 3.42 9.77
C ILE A 72 -10.13 2.73 9.40
N GLY A 73 -10.04 1.63 8.64
CA GLY A 73 -11.20 0.89 8.15
C GLY A 73 -11.68 1.28 6.75
N ASP A 74 -11.21 2.40 6.19
CA ASP A 74 -11.46 2.75 4.79
C ASP A 74 -10.88 1.70 3.84
N ILE A 75 -11.49 1.56 2.67
CA ILE A 75 -11.10 0.56 1.67
C ILE A 75 -10.13 1.17 0.66
N CYS A 76 -8.99 0.54 0.45
CA CYS A 76 -8.07 0.85 -0.64
C CYS A 76 -8.23 -0.20 -1.74
N ILE A 77 -8.47 0.23 -2.97
CA ILE A 77 -8.54 -0.62 -4.16
C ILE A 77 -7.39 -0.23 -5.09
N PHE A 78 -6.53 -1.19 -5.43
CA PHE A 78 -5.38 -0.97 -6.29
C PHE A 78 -5.77 -1.11 -7.76
N TYR A 79 -5.66 -0.02 -8.50
CA TYR A 79 -5.81 -0.03 -9.96
C TYR A 79 -4.45 -0.35 -10.61
N VAL A 80 -4.35 -1.54 -11.17
CA VAL A 80 -3.17 -2.01 -11.93
C VAL A 80 -3.55 -2.06 -13.39
N LYS A 81 -2.74 -1.45 -14.27
CA LYS A 81 -3.05 -1.36 -15.71
C LYS A 81 -3.30 -2.76 -16.28
N GLY A 82 -4.44 -2.95 -16.95
CA GLY A 82 -4.80 -4.22 -17.58
C GLY A 82 -5.22 -5.34 -16.61
N GLN A 83 -5.32 -5.08 -15.31
CA GLN A 83 -5.81 -6.04 -14.32
C GLN A 83 -7.00 -5.46 -13.57
N ILE A 84 -8.11 -6.20 -13.52
CA ILE A 84 -9.29 -5.79 -12.76
C ILE A 84 -9.01 -6.03 -11.26
N PHE A 85 -8.76 -4.95 -10.52
CA PHE A 85 -8.82 -4.83 -9.06
C PHE A 85 -8.27 -6.03 -8.27
N LYS A 86 -7.05 -6.46 -8.60
CA LYS A 86 -6.44 -7.67 -8.04
C LYS A 86 -6.19 -7.56 -6.53
N TYR A 87 -5.90 -6.36 -6.04
CA TYR A 87 -5.59 -6.10 -4.65
C TYR A 87 -6.54 -5.06 -4.06
N TRP A 88 -7.11 -5.38 -2.91
CA TRP A 88 -7.81 -4.41 -2.08
C TRP A 88 -7.69 -4.81 -0.60
N GLY A 89 -7.84 -3.84 0.27
CA GLY A 89 -7.75 -4.05 1.72
C GLY A 89 -8.28 -2.87 2.50
N LYS A 90 -8.20 -2.98 3.82
CA LYS A 90 -8.61 -1.90 4.73
C LYS A 90 -7.40 -1.19 5.30
N VAL A 91 -7.46 0.13 5.39
CA VAL A 91 -6.47 0.94 6.12
C VAL A 91 -6.48 0.52 7.59
N GLN A 92 -5.30 0.31 8.18
CA GLN A 92 -5.15 -0.10 9.58
C GLN A 92 -4.38 0.93 10.40
N TYR A 93 -3.44 1.64 9.77
CA TYR A 93 -2.60 2.63 10.44
C TYR A 93 -2.05 3.62 9.40
N LYS A 94 -1.64 4.80 9.85
CA LYS A 94 -1.01 5.84 9.01
C LYS A 94 0.24 6.36 9.69
N LEU A 95 1.28 6.61 8.90
CA LEU A 95 2.53 7.19 9.37
C LEU A 95 3.08 8.13 8.29
N ARG A 96 3.65 9.28 8.69
CA ARG A 96 4.46 10.08 7.77
C ARG A 96 5.92 9.86 8.11
N ASP A 97 6.67 9.20 7.23
CA ASP A 97 8.09 8.91 7.47
C ASP A 97 8.89 8.87 6.16
N LYS A 98 9.78 9.86 5.99
CA LYS A 98 10.61 10.00 4.79
C LYS A 98 11.72 8.94 4.74
N LYS A 99 12.33 8.59 5.88
CA LYS A 99 13.44 7.62 5.94
C LYS A 99 12.94 6.22 5.58
N LEU A 100 11.80 5.82 6.15
CA LEU A 100 11.18 4.54 5.85
C LEU A 100 10.75 4.48 4.38
N ALA A 101 10.13 5.54 3.86
CA ALA A 101 9.71 5.58 2.45
C ALA A 101 10.88 5.47 1.47
N LYS A 102 12.03 6.12 1.75
CA LYS A 102 13.24 5.97 0.95
C LYS A 102 13.78 4.54 0.96
N PHE A 103 13.77 3.87 2.11
CA PHE A 103 14.18 2.47 2.19
C PHE A 103 13.25 1.56 1.39
N LEU A 104 11.93 1.80 1.47
CA LEU A 104 10.93 0.95 0.82
C LEU A 104 10.86 1.17 -0.69
N TRP A 105 10.95 2.42 -1.16
CA TRP A 105 10.60 2.80 -2.52
C TRP A 105 11.61 3.73 -3.20
N GLY A 106 12.69 4.12 -2.52
CA GLY A 106 13.67 5.05 -3.05
C GLY A 106 13.13 6.48 -3.20
N GLU A 107 13.62 7.18 -4.22
CA GLU A 107 13.22 8.54 -4.56
C GLU A 107 12.85 8.63 -6.03
N ASP A 108 11.92 9.52 -6.37
CA ASP A 108 11.62 9.87 -7.74
C ASP A 108 12.72 10.77 -8.35
N LYS A 109 12.57 11.12 -9.62
CA LYS A 109 13.53 11.97 -10.35
C LYS A 109 13.70 13.38 -9.76
N GLU A 110 12.79 13.82 -8.91
CA GLU A 110 12.81 15.12 -8.24
C GLU A 110 13.34 15.02 -6.79
N GLY A 111 13.82 13.84 -6.36
CA GLY A 111 14.30 13.60 -4.99
C GLY A 111 13.18 13.57 -3.95
N ARG A 112 11.94 13.28 -4.37
CA ARG A 112 10.80 13.08 -3.47
C ARG A 112 10.60 11.59 -3.22
N THR A 113 9.87 11.25 -2.16
CA THR A 113 9.54 9.86 -1.85
C THR A 113 8.10 9.75 -1.33
N TRP A 114 7.59 8.54 -1.24
CA TRP A 114 6.20 8.20 -0.89
C TRP A 114 5.95 8.23 0.63
N GLU A 115 6.35 9.32 1.29
CA GLU A 115 6.37 9.44 2.76
C GLU A 115 4.99 9.48 3.43
N LEU A 116 3.89 9.66 2.68
CA LEU A 116 2.53 9.56 3.22
C LEU A 116 2.10 8.09 3.29
N ILE A 117 2.62 7.37 4.28
CA ILE A 117 2.51 5.91 4.42
C ILE A 117 1.19 5.52 5.08
N TYR A 118 0.62 4.40 4.64
CA TYR A 118 -0.49 3.73 5.29
C TYR A 118 -0.38 2.21 5.21
N PHE A 119 -0.79 1.55 6.29
CA PHE A 119 -0.78 0.11 6.47
C PHE A 119 -2.11 -0.49 6.06
N ILE A 120 -2.08 -1.65 5.40
CA ILE A 120 -3.26 -2.24 4.77
C ILE A 120 -3.43 -3.67 5.24
N ARG A 121 -4.63 -4.01 5.72
CA ARG A 121 -5.04 -5.41 5.85
C ARG A 121 -5.60 -5.88 4.53
N LEU A 122 -4.78 -6.57 3.74
CA LEU A 122 -5.21 -7.11 2.45
C LEU A 122 -6.35 -8.12 2.62
N SER A 123 -7.37 -7.98 1.79
CA SER A 123 -8.33 -9.04 1.59
C SER A 123 -7.67 -10.14 0.74
N LYS A 124 -7.75 -11.39 1.18
CA LYS A 124 -7.28 -12.49 0.35
C LYS A 124 -8.30 -12.71 -0.78
N ARG A 125 -7.85 -12.65 -2.03
CA ARG A 125 -8.59 -13.29 -3.12
C ARG A 125 -8.54 -14.80 -2.88
N ASN A 126 -9.71 -15.44 -2.83
CA ASN A 126 -9.79 -16.89 -2.76
C ASN A 126 -9.11 -17.47 -4.03
N LYS A 127 -8.12 -18.36 -3.88
CA LYS A 127 -7.41 -18.95 -5.05
C LYS A 127 -8.34 -19.76 -5.97
N ASN A 128 -9.56 -20.06 -5.50
CA ASN A 128 -10.57 -20.86 -6.18
C ASN A 128 -11.65 -20.06 -6.93
N THR A 129 -11.51 -18.74 -7.12
CA THR A 129 -12.47 -18.01 -7.97
C THR A 129 -12.32 -18.50 -9.41
N PRO A 130 -13.36 -19.09 -10.05
CA PRO A 130 -13.26 -19.61 -11.40
C PRO A 130 -12.76 -18.52 -12.35
N LYS A 131 -11.78 -18.86 -13.20
CA LYS A 131 -11.43 -17.99 -14.33
C LYS A 131 -12.71 -17.80 -15.15
N ARG A 132 -13.16 -16.55 -15.25
CA ARG A 132 -14.33 -16.12 -16.02
C ARG A 132 -14.35 -16.87 -17.36
N ILE A 133 -15.45 -17.58 -17.64
CA ILE A 133 -15.66 -18.30 -18.90
C ILE A 133 -15.51 -17.27 -20.02
N GLN A 134 -14.52 -17.45 -20.88
CA GLN A 134 -14.48 -16.71 -22.15
C GLN A 134 -15.68 -17.20 -22.94
N HIS A 135 -16.62 -16.30 -23.26
CA HIS A 135 -17.68 -16.61 -24.20
C HIS A 135 -17.03 -17.07 -25.51
N ARG A 136 -17.09 -18.37 -25.80
CA ARG A 136 -16.94 -18.87 -27.17
C ARG A 136 -18.12 -18.33 -27.95
N THR A 137 -17.87 -17.34 -28.80
CA THR A 137 -18.73 -17.09 -29.94
C THR A 137 -18.68 -18.34 -30.80
N LEU A 138 -19.77 -19.11 -30.79
CA LEU A 138 -20.02 -20.09 -31.84
C LEU A 138 -20.53 -19.29 -33.04
N LEU A 139 -19.71 -19.22 -34.09
CA LEU A 139 -20.17 -19.09 -35.46
C LEU A 139 -20.05 -20.46 -36.11
#